data_AF-A0A934RQ10-F1
#
_entry.id   AF-A0A934RQ10-F1
#
_cell.length_a   1.000
_cell.length_b   1.000
_cell.length_c   1.000
_cell.angle_alpha   90.00
_cell.angle_beta   90.00
_cell.angle_gamma   90.00
#
_symmetry.space_group_name_H-M   'P 1'
#
loop_
_entity.id
_entity.type
_entity.pdbx_description
1 polymer ?
#
loop_
_entity_poly.entity_id
_entity_poly.type
_entity_poly.pdbx_seq_one_letter_code
_entity_poly.pdbx_strand_id
1 'polypeptide(L)'
;MDTRVFVPENQPPATIKEVLFALKEQKLPVRHDKQNWGDWLVFERAETVISIDSQRGLASSATIEEAEGEDEIAGKIIAAFRQLGWEGEDEDGRFQL
;
A
#
# COMPACT_ATOMS: atom_id res chain seq x y z
N MET A 1 -8.59 -1.16 -10.71
CA MET A 1 -8.35 0.30 -10.73
C MET A 1 -7.03 0.53 -10.04
N ASP A 2 -6.22 1.48 -10.50
CA ASP A 2 -4.89 1.69 -9.93
C ASP A 2 -4.91 2.95 -9.06
N THR A 3 -4.60 2.80 -7.78
CA THR A 3 -4.46 3.92 -6.85
C THR A 3 -3.03 4.02 -6.38
N ARG A 4 -2.42 5.18 -6.58
CA ARG A 4 -1.08 5.45 -6.05
C ARG A 4 -1.22 6.02 -4.64
N VAL A 5 -0.41 5.52 -3.72
CA VAL A 5 -0.30 6.05 -2.36
C VAL A 5 1.14 6.45 -2.06
N PHE A 6 1.34 7.51 -1.29
CA PHE A 6 2.67 8.02 -0.99
C PHE A 6 2.74 8.72 0.37
N VAL A 7 3.96 8.73 0.92
CA VAL A 7 4.28 9.48 2.13
C VAL A 7 4.28 10.98 1.80
N PRO A 8 3.62 11.84 2.59
CA PRO A 8 3.67 13.29 2.41
C PRO A 8 5.11 13.82 2.45
N GLU A 9 5.41 14.86 1.68
CA GLU A 9 6.78 15.41 1.53
C GLU A 9 7.41 15.89 2.85
N ASN A 10 6.58 16.19 3.84
CA ASN A 10 7.00 16.65 5.16
C ASN A 10 7.13 15.53 6.21
N GLN A 11 6.94 14.27 5.83
CA GLN A 11 7.02 13.12 6.72
C GLN A 11 8.20 12.19 6.36
N PRO A 12 8.80 11.50 7.35
CA PRO A 12 9.82 10.49 7.06
C PRO A 12 9.21 9.30 6.32
N PRO A 13 9.98 8.62 5.44
CA PRO A 13 9.53 7.37 4.81
C PRO A 13 9.14 6.32 5.84
N ALA A 14 8.11 5.53 5.54
CA ALA A 14 7.74 4.40 6.39
C ALA A 14 8.68 3.23 6.13
N THR A 15 8.91 2.39 7.13
CA THR A 15 9.55 1.09 6.94
C THR A 15 8.56 0.10 6.33
N ILE A 16 9.05 -0.87 5.57
CA ILE A 16 8.20 -1.98 5.07
C ILE A 16 7.50 -2.70 6.25
N LYS A 17 8.15 -2.78 7.41
CA LYS A 17 7.54 -3.40 8.61
C LYS A 17 6.32 -2.64 9.11
N GLU A 18 6.33 -1.31 9.06
CA GLU A 18 5.17 -0.48 9.42
C GLU A 18 4.02 -0.69 8.43
N VAL A 19 4.32 -0.80 7.13
CA VAL A 19 3.30 -1.13 6.12
C VAL A 19 2.68 -2.51 6.38
N LEU A 20 3.50 -3.53 6.59
CA LEU A 20 3.02 -4.88 6.91
C LEU A 20 2.21 -4.92 8.22
N PHE A 21 2.62 -4.14 9.22
CA PHE A 21 1.91 -4.05 10.49
C PHE A 21 0.54 -3.40 10.33
N ALA A 22 0.45 -2.27 9.62
CA ALA A 22 -0.81 -1.59 9.36
C ALA A 22 -1.81 -2.49 8.59
N LEU A 23 -1.34 -3.20 7.54
CA LEU A 23 -2.18 -4.16 6.81
C LEU A 23 -2.69 -5.30 7.71
N LYS A 24 -1.81 -5.81 8.59
CA LYS A 24 -2.19 -6.84 9.57
C LYS A 24 -3.27 -6.35 10.54
N GLU A 25 -3.22 -5.09 10.99
CA GLU A 25 -4.25 -4.50 11.85
C GLU A 25 -5.61 -4.40 11.16
N GLN A 26 -5.63 -4.25 9.84
CA GLN A 26 -6.85 -4.33 9.02
C GLN A 26 -7.31 -5.77 8.74
N LYS A 27 -6.71 -6.77 9.41
CA LYS A 27 -6.96 -8.20 9.20
C LYS A 27 -6.69 -8.66 7.78
N LEU A 28 -5.73 -8.01 7.10
CA LEU A 28 -5.19 -8.42 5.82
C LEU A 28 -3.82 -9.09 6.04
N PRO A 29 -3.77 -10.41 6.31
CA PRO A 29 -2.51 -11.12 6.30
C PRO A 29 -1.95 -11.06 4.89
N VAL A 30 -0.71 -10.58 4.78
CA VAL A 30 -0.07 -10.31 3.51
C VAL A 30 1.26 -11.03 3.43
N ARG A 31 1.53 -11.63 2.27
CA ARG A 31 2.82 -12.23 1.97
C ARG A 31 3.69 -11.17 1.32
N HIS A 32 4.80 -10.87 1.98
CA HIS A 32 5.84 -10.00 1.44
C HIS A 32 6.77 -10.79 0.52
N ASP A 33 6.77 -10.44 -0.76
CA ASP A 33 7.68 -10.97 -1.77
C ASP A 33 8.70 -9.88 -2.14
N LYS A 34 9.94 -10.07 -1.69
CA LYS A 34 11.01 -9.08 -1.85
C LYS A 34 11.75 -9.30 -3.17
N GLN A 35 11.69 -8.31 -4.06
CA GLN A 35 12.45 -8.32 -5.31
C GLN A 35 13.60 -7.30 -5.29
N ASN A 36 14.53 -7.41 -6.24
CA ASN A 36 15.68 -6.50 -6.35
C ASN A 36 15.31 -5.09 -6.85
N TRP A 37 14.09 -4.91 -7.38
CA TRP A 37 13.63 -3.68 -8.03
C TRP A 37 12.35 -3.10 -7.40
N GLY A 38 11.84 -3.71 -6.32
CA GLY A 38 10.62 -3.31 -5.62
C GLY A 38 10.14 -4.41 -4.67
N ASP A 39 9.27 -4.06 -3.73
CA ASP A 39 8.65 -5.03 -2.82
C ASP A 39 7.20 -5.29 -3.25
N TRP A 40 6.80 -6.55 -3.32
CA TRP A 40 5.45 -6.94 -3.70
C TRP A 40 4.70 -7.50 -2.50
N LEU A 41 3.47 -7.08 -2.33
CA LEU A 41 2.59 -7.54 -1.27
C LEU A 41 1.40 -8.27 -1.90
N VAL A 42 1.27 -9.55 -1.58
CA VAL A 42 0.23 -10.43 -2.13
C VAL A 42 -0.65 -10.93 -1.00
N PHE A 43 -1.97 -10.84 -1.16
CA PHE A 43 -2.93 -11.33 -0.17
C PHE A 43 -3.38 -12.76 -0.50
N GLU A 44 -3.70 -13.53 0.53
CA GLU A 44 -4.24 -14.88 0.31
C GLU A 44 -5.67 -14.78 -0.26
N ARG A 45 -5.90 -15.38 -1.42
CA ARG A 45 -7.21 -15.41 -2.12
C ARG A 45 -7.73 -14.05 -2.59
N ALA A 46 -6.82 -13.10 -2.81
CA ALA A 46 -7.12 -11.86 -3.50
C ALA A 46 -6.27 -11.76 -4.77
N GLU A 47 -6.84 -11.17 -5.81
CA GLU A 47 -6.11 -10.77 -7.01
C GLU A 47 -5.53 -9.36 -6.89
N THR A 48 -6.04 -8.54 -5.96
CA THR A 48 -5.46 -7.24 -5.62
C THR A 48 -4.02 -7.41 -5.13
N VAL A 49 -3.12 -6.56 -5.63
CA VAL A 49 -1.70 -6.54 -5.23
C VAL A 49 -1.24 -5.14 -4.89
N ILE A 50 -0.18 -5.03 -4.08
CA ILE A 50 0.49 -3.76 -3.82
C ILE A 50 1.95 -3.87 -4.25
N SER A 51 2.36 -3.00 -5.16
CA SER A 51 3.77 -2.81 -5.51
C SER A 51 4.32 -1.61 -4.74
N ILE A 52 5.34 -1.85 -3.90
CA ILE A 52 5.97 -0.82 -3.07
C ILE A 52 7.30 -0.42 -3.68
N ASP A 53 7.44 0.88 -3.93
CA ASP A 53 8.74 1.48 -4.20
C ASP A 53 9.50 1.63 -2.89
N SER A 54 10.49 0.76 -2.69
CA SER A 54 11.30 0.73 -1.48
C SER A 54 12.78 0.77 -1.79
N GLN A 55 13.51 1.57 -1.00
CA GLN A 55 14.97 1.62 -1.02
C GLN A 55 15.50 1.30 0.37
N ARG A 56 16.32 0.24 0.46
CA ARG A 56 16.94 -0.21 1.73
C ARG A 56 15.91 -0.49 2.84
N GLY A 57 14.69 -0.90 2.48
CA GLY A 57 13.60 -1.23 3.41
C GLY A 57 12.76 -0.04 3.87
N LEU A 58 12.98 1.14 3.29
CA LEU A 58 12.15 2.34 3.45
C LEU A 58 11.27 2.51 2.22
N ALA A 59 9.99 2.77 2.44
CA ALA A 59 8.96 2.94 1.44
C ALA A 59 8.43 4.38 1.49
N SER A 60 8.36 5.00 0.31
CA SER A 60 7.84 6.36 0.14
C SER A 60 6.62 6.41 -0.79
N SER A 61 6.41 5.38 -1.60
CA SER A 61 5.19 5.24 -2.40
C SER A 61 4.88 3.79 -2.71
N ALA A 62 3.62 3.52 -3.02
CA ALA A 62 3.14 2.24 -3.49
C ALA A 62 2.02 2.43 -4.52
N THR A 63 1.83 1.43 -5.37
CA THR A 63 0.68 1.33 -6.27
C THR A 63 -0.18 0.16 -5.83
N ILE A 64 -1.47 0.42 -5.66
CA ILE A 64 -2.50 -0.58 -5.36
C ILE A 64 -3.16 -0.92 -6.69
N GLU A 65 -2.99 -2.15 -7.15
CA GLU A 65 -3.63 -2.66 -8.36
C GLU A 65 -4.87 -3.45 -7.93
N GLU A 66 -6.02 -2.80 -7.92
CA GLU A 66 -7.28 -3.38 -7.43
C GLU A 66 -7.92 -4.29 -8.47
N ALA A 67 -8.24 -5.52 -8.05
CA ALA A 67 -9.00 -6.47 -8.84
C ALA A 67 -10.52 -6.21 -8.77
N GLU A 68 -11.23 -6.55 -9.84
CA GLU A 68 -12.68 -6.34 -9.93
C GLU A 68 -13.44 -7.20 -8.90
N GLY A 69 -14.34 -6.58 -8.13
CA GLY A 69 -15.15 -7.25 -7.11
C GLY A 69 -14.47 -7.42 -5.75
N GLU A 70 -13.30 -6.81 -5.53
CA GLU A 70 -12.54 -6.87 -4.27
C GLU A 70 -12.61 -5.56 -3.46
N ASP A 71 -13.72 -4.81 -3.53
CA ASP A 71 -13.88 -3.49 -2.89
C ASP A 71 -13.61 -3.49 -1.37
N GLU A 72 -13.94 -4.59 -0.68
CA GLU A 72 -13.66 -4.74 0.76
C GLU A 72 -12.14 -4.81 1.04
N ILE A 73 -11.38 -5.44 0.15
CA ILE A 73 -9.93 -5.56 0.26
C ILE A 73 -9.30 -4.20 -0.03
N ALA A 74 -9.70 -3.55 -1.12
CA ALA A 74 -9.27 -2.19 -1.45
C ALA A 74 -9.52 -1.22 -0.29
N GLY A 75 -10.73 -1.20 0.27
CA GLY A 75 -11.09 -0.35 1.41
C GLY A 75 -10.21 -0.59 2.65
N LYS A 76 -9.85 -1.84 2.94
CA LYS A 76 -8.93 -2.19 4.04
C LYS A 76 -7.49 -1.78 3.76
N ILE A 77 -7.03 -1.90 2.51
CA ILE A 77 -5.69 -1.43 2.11
C ILE A 77 -5.62 0.09 2.28
N ILE A 78 -6.60 0.82 1.79
CA ILE A 78 -6.69 2.28 1.95
C ILE A 78 -6.72 2.66 3.43
N ALA A 79 -7.48 1.95 4.27
CA ALA A 79 -7.50 2.18 5.72
C ALA A 79 -6.12 1.97 6.38
N ALA A 80 -5.34 0.99 5.94
CA ALA A 80 -3.98 0.77 6.43
C ALA A 80 -3.04 1.93 6.06
N PHE A 81 -3.09 2.41 4.82
CA PHE A 81 -2.27 3.54 4.39
C PHE A 81 -2.71 4.87 5.03
N ARG A 82 -4.03 5.08 5.21
CA ARG A 82 -4.58 6.20 6.01
C ARG A 82 -4.01 6.21 7.42
N GLN A 83 -3.94 5.03 8.07
CA GLN A 83 -3.39 4.92 9.42
C GLN A 83 -1.91 5.35 9.50
N LEU A 84 -1.15 5.13 8.42
CA LEU A 84 0.24 5.57 8.30
C LEU A 84 0.38 7.06 7.94
N GLY A 85 -0.72 7.76 7.70
CA GLY A 85 -0.73 9.16 7.29
C GLY A 85 -0.30 9.37 5.83
N TRP A 86 -0.48 8.36 4.98
CA TRP A 86 -0.18 8.46 3.55
C TRP A 86 -1.30 9.20 2.80
N GLU A 87 -0.97 9.73 1.63
CA GLU A 87 -1.88 10.38 0.71
C GLU A 87 -2.13 9.50 -0.52
N GLY A 88 -3.26 9.69 -1.17
CA GLY A 88 -3.65 9.02 -2.42
C GLY A 88 -3.49 9.94 -3.63
N GLU A 89 -3.29 9.35 -4.79
CA GLU A 89 -3.32 10.02 -6.10
C GLU A 89 -3.98 9.09 -7.11
N ASP A 90 -4.99 9.62 -7.80
CA ASP A 90 -5.69 9.00 -8.93
C ASP A 90 -5.78 10.00 -10.10
N GLU A 91 -6.67 9.74 -11.08
CA GLU A 91 -6.87 10.58 -12.25
C GLU A 91 -7.37 12.00 -11.93
N ASP A 92 -8.04 12.19 -10.80
CA ASP A 92 -8.56 13.48 -10.33
C ASP A 92 -7.52 14.26 -9.49
N GLY A 93 -6.39 13.63 -9.17
CA GLY A 93 -5.25 14.21 -8.49
C GLY A 93 -5.06 13.69 -7.07
N ARG A 94 -4.39 14.48 -6.23
CA ARG A 94 -4.03 14.09 -4.87
C ARG A 94 -5.18 14.28 -3.89
N PHE A 95 -5.35 13.32 -2.99
CA PHE A 95 -6.35 13.35 -1.93
C PHE A 95 -5.81 12.79 -0.62
N GLN A 96 -6.42 13.23 0.49
CA GLN A 96 -6.15 12.65 1.80
C GLN A 96 -6.85 11.30 1.88
N LEU A 97 -6.11 10.26 2.29
CA LEU A 97 -6.68 8.92 2.42
C LEU A 97 -7.70 8.87 3.53
#